data_AF-V8GAU6-F1
#
_entry.id   AF-V8GAU6-F1
#
_cell.length_a   1.000
_cell.length_b   1.000
_cell.length_c   1.000
_cell.angle_alpha   90.00
_cell.angle_beta   90.00
_cell.angle_gamma   90.00
#
_symmetry.space_group_name_H-M   'P 1'
#
loop_
_entity.id
_entity.type
_entity.pdbx_description
1 polymer ?
#
loop_
_entity_poly.entity_id
_entity_poly.type
_entity_poly.pdbx_seq_one_letter_code
_entity_poly.pdbx_strand_id
1 'polypeptide(L)'
;MRKVNIDTDLRLAATGAIRRYMAKNPAEFDPRKYLAETTKAMRDIAIARYEAFGAAGQAGKIKPLSLEAMFQRYESGELYK
;
A
#
# COMPACT_ATOMS: atom_id res chain seq x y z
N MET A 1 -2.64 -14.86 -11.07
CA MET A 1 -3.06 -13.46 -10.81
C MET A 1 -1.84 -12.66 -10.32
N ARG A 2 -1.56 -11.46 -10.85
CA ARG A 2 -0.31 -10.69 -10.61
C ARG A 2 -0.51 -9.29 -9.99
N LYS A 3 -1.77 -8.86 -9.82
CA LYS A 3 -2.18 -7.59 -9.20
C LYS A 3 -3.45 -7.84 -8.39
N VAL A 4 -3.44 -7.45 -7.11
CA VAL A 4 -4.58 -7.55 -6.19
C VAL A 4 -4.98 -6.13 -5.79
N ASN A 5 -6.26 -5.78 -5.91
CA ASN A 5 -6.76 -4.46 -5.52
C ASN A 5 -7.29 -4.52 -4.09
N ILE A 6 -6.82 -3.62 -3.22
CA ILE A 6 -7.18 -3.58 -1.80
C ILE A 6 -7.43 -2.12 -1.41
N ASP A 7 -8.66 -1.79 -1.05
CA ASP A 7 -9.07 -0.44 -0.63
C ASP A 7 -9.97 -0.52 0.61
N THR A 8 -11.04 -1.32 0.55
CA THR A 8 -11.98 -1.48 1.67
C THR A 8 -11.30 -1.84 3.00
N ASP A 9 -10.33 -2.76 3.00
CA ASP A 9 -9.56 -3.14 4.19
C ASP A 9 -8.87 -1.93 4.84
N LEU A 10 -8.29 -1.05 4.01
CA LEU A 10 -7.57 0.15 4.49
C LEU A 10 -8.54 1.16 5.10
N ARG A 11 -9.71 1.35 4.48
CA ARG A 11 -10.77 2.23 5.00
C ARG A 11 -11.30 1.74 6.35
N LEU A 12 -11.52 0.44 6.48
CA LEU A 12 -11.98 -0.19 7.72
C LEU A 12 -10.93 -0.05 8.83
N ALA A 13 -9.66 -0.29 8.53
CA ALA A 13 -8.56 -0.15 9.48
C ALA A 13 -8.39 1.29 9.97
N ALA A 14 -8.38 2.25 9.05
CA ALA A 14 -8.29 3.67 9.39
C ALA A 14 -9.46 4.11 10.27
N THR A 15 -10.70 3.76 9.87
CA THR A 15 -11.90 4.12 10.63
C THR A 15 -11.89 3.50 12.03
N GLY A 16 -11.52 2.22 12.15
CA GLY A 16 -11.39 1.53 13.43
C GLY A 16 -10.32 2.15 14.33
N ALA A 17 -9.18 2.54 13.77
CA ALA A 17 -8.10 3.19 14.50
C ALA A 17 -8.53 4.57 15.04
N ILE A 18 -9.20 5.40 14.23
CA ILE A 18 -9.73 6.70 14.66
C ILE A 18 -10.73 6.52 15.79
N ARG A 19 -11.74 5.64 15.60
CA ARG A 19 -12.78 5.38 16.60
C ARG A 19 -12.17 4.95 17.94
N ARG A 20 -11.20 4.03 17.91
CA ARG A 20 -10.51 3.56 19.10
C ARG A 20 -9.69 4.66 19.78
N TYR A 21 -8.98 5.48 19.01
CA TYR A 21 -8.16 6.57 19.55
C TYR A 21 -9.03 7.62 20.25
N MET A 22 -10.09 8.09 19.57
CA MET A 22 -11.00 9.10 20.12
C MET A 22 -11.74 8.60 21.35
N ALA A 23 -12.18 7.32 21.37
CA ALA A 23 -12.83 6.73 22.53
C ALA A 23 -11.91 6.64 23.76
N LYS A 24 -10.61 6.43 23.56
CA LYS A 24 -9.61 6.34 24.64
C LYS A 24 -9.07 7.70 25.08
N ASN A 25 -9.14 8.71 24.23
CA ASN A 25 -8.55 10.03 24.45
C ASN A 25 -9.58 11.14 24.17
N PRO A 26 -10.63 11.29 24.99
CA PRO A 26 -11.76 12.18 24.68
C PRO A 26 -11.39 13.68 24.66
N ALA A 27 -10.33 14.09 25.35
CA ALA A 27 -9.84 15.47 25.37
C ALA A 27 -8.91 15.79 24.18
N GLU A 28 -8.46 14.78 23.43
CA GLU A 28 -7.52 14.95 22.33
C GLU A 28 -8.24 15.27 21.04
N PHE A 29 -7.98 16.46 20.49
CA PHE A 29 -8.60 16.95 19.27
C PHE A 29 -7.61 17.16 18.12
N ASP A 30 -6.30 17.03 18.37
CA ASP A 30 -5.27 17.21 17.33
C ASP A 30 -5.35 16.09 16.29
N PRO A 31 -5.67 16.41 15.02
CA PRO A 31 -5.80 15.42 13.96
C PRO A 31 -4.57 14.55 13.76
N ARG A 32 -3.39 15.11 13.99
CA ARG A 32 -2.12 14.39 13.77
C ARG A 32 -2.02 13.18 14.67
N LYS A 33 -2.58 13.23 15.88
CA LYS A 33 -2.48 12.14 16.84
C LYS A 33 -3.31 10.92 16.43
N TYR A 34 -4.58 11.11 16.05
CA TYR A 34 -5.40 9.98 15.60
C TYR A 34 -5.05 9.53 14.17
N LEU A 35 -4.60 10.43 13.28
CA LEU A 35 -4.15 10.07 11.93
C LEU A 35 -2.81 9.32 11.92
N ALA A 36 -1.96 9.52 12.93
CA ALA A 36 -0.77 8.69 13.09
C ALA A 36 -1.15 7.21 13.35
N GLU A 37 -2.21 6.97 14.13
CA GLU A 37 -2.70 5.61 14.41
C GLU A 37 -3.34 4.94 13.19
N THR A 38 -3.98 5.70 12.30
CA THR A 38 -4.49 5.13 11.04
C THR A 38 -3.35 4.67 10.14
N THR A 39 -2.28 5.45 10.06
CA THR A 39 -1.09 5.13 9.25
C THR A 39 -0.44 3.84 9.72
N LYS A 40 -0.32 3.64 11.05
CA LYS A 40 0.15 2.37 11.64
C LYS A 40 -0.75 1.20 11.26
N ALA A 41 -2.06 1.33 11.49
CA ALA A 41 -3.02 0.26 11.20
C ALA A 41 -3.06 -0.13 9.70
N MET A 42 -3.03 0.85 8.80
CA MET A 42 -2.99 0.60 7.35
C MET A 42 -1.65 -0.01 6.92
N ARG A 43 -0.53 0.42 7.52
CA ARG A 43 0.80 -0.16 7.26
C ARG A 43 0.85 -1.63 7.63
N ASP A 44 0.30 -2.02 8.77
CA ASP A 44 0.28 -3.41 9.22
C ASP A 44 -0.49 -4.30 8.25
N ILE A 45 -1.63 -3.81 7.72
CA ILE A 45 -2.37 -4.49 6.65
C ILE A 45 -1.51 -4.63 5.39
N ALA A 46 -0.88 -3.54 4.93
CA ALA A 46 -0.05 -3.58 3.73
C ALA A 46 1.09 -4.59 3.84
N ILE A 47 1.78 -4.63 4.99
CA ILE A 47 2.85 -5.60 5.28
C ILE A 47 2.30 -7.03 5.19
N ALA A 48 1.22 -7.32 5.91
CA ALA A 48 0.61 -8.66 5.92
C ALA A 48 0.19 -9.12 4.50
N ARG A 49 -0.28 -8.19 3.65
CA ARG A 49 -0.65 -8.49 2.26
C ARG A 49 0.58 -8.72 1.38
N TYR A 50 1.64 -7.93 1.52
CA TYR A 50 2.88 -8.13 0.78
C TYR A 50 3.54 -9.47 1.12
N GLU A 51 3.51 -9.88 2.39
CA GLU A 51 4.00 -11.19 2.83
C GLU A 51 3.15 -12.33 2.28
N ALA A 52 1.82 -12.26 2.47
CA ALA A 52 0.89 -13.29 2.00
C ALA A 52 0.91 -13.49 0.48
N PHE A 53 1.17 -12.44 -0.29
CA PHE A 53 1.28 -12.52 -1.75
C PHE A 53 2.70 -12.82 -2.25
N GLY A 54 3.67 -13.05 -1.37
CA GLY A 54 5.05 -13.37 -1.74
C GLY A 54 5.82 -12.23 -2.41
N ALA A 55 5.35 -10.99 -2.23
CA ALA A 55 5.97 -9.79 -2.79
C ALA A 55 7.11 -9.25 -1.90
N ALA A 56 7.14 -9.62 -0.61
CA ALA A 56 8.22 -9.27 0.31
C ALA A 56 9.59 -9.73 -0.25
N GLY A 57 10.58 -8.83 -0.26
CA GLY A 57 11.94 -9.10 -0.75
C GLY A 57 12.12 -9.12 -2.29
N GLN A 58 11.05 -8.94 -3.09
CA GLN A 58 11.19 -8.96 -4.55
C GLN A 58 11.73 -7.64 -5.13
N ALA A 59 11.62 -6.53 -4.38
CA ALA A 59 11.96 -5.19 -4.88
C ALA A 59 13.41 -5.09 -5.40
N GLY A 60 14.39 -5.64 -4.67
CA GLY A 60 15.80 -5.59 -5.07
C GLY A 60 16.16 -6.40 -6.31
N LYS A 61 15.26 -7.28 -6.78
CA LYS A 61 15.46 -8.07 -8.01
C LYS A 61 15.01 -7.33 -9.27
N ILE A 62 14.29 -6.22 -9.12
CA ILE A 62 13.74 -5.45 -10.23
C ILE A 62 14.79 -4.43 -10.68
N LYS A 63 15.13 -4.45 -11.97
CA LYS A 63 15.88 -3.37 -12.62
C LYS A 63 14.87 -2.44 -13.28
N PRO A 64 14.63 -1.23 -12.76
CA PRO A 64 13.68 -0.31 -13.35
C PRO A 64 14.09 0.07 -14.78
N LEU A 65 13.12 0.07 -15.70
CA LEU A 65 13.30 0.58 -17.05
C LEU A 65 12.65 1.96 -17.14
N SER A 66 13.27 2.88 -17.88
CA SER A 66 12.64 4.17 -18.18
C SER A 66 11.45 3.99 -19.12
N LEU A 67 10.61 5.01 -19.21
CA LEU A 67 9.45 4.98 -20.10
C LEU A 67 9.87 5.02 -21.57
N GLU A 68 10.97 5.69 -21.91
CA GLU A 68 11.53 5.72 -23.28
C GLU A 68 12.05 4.33 -23.69
N ALA A 69 12.76 3.65 -22.79
CA ALA A 69 13.20 2.27 -23.04
C ALA A 69 12.00 1.34 -23.21
N MET A 70 10.93 1.51 -22.42
CA MET A 70 9.71 0.73 -22.57
C MET A 70 8.99 1.01 -23.91
N PHE A 71 8.93 2.27 -24.33
CA PHE A 71 8.39 2.68 -25.63
C PHE A 71 9.09 1.96 -26.79
N GLN A 72 10.43 1.93 -26.79
CA GLN A 72 11.21 1.23 -27.82
C GLN A 72 10.94 -0.29 -27.87
N ARG A 73 10.69 -0.91 -26.72
CA ARG A 73 10.32 -2.35 -26.65
C ARG A 73 8.92 -2.62 -27.20
N TYR A 74 7.99 -1.67 -27.06
CA TYR A 74 6.71 -1.73 -27.77
C TYR A 74 6.91 -1.53 -29.28
N GLU A 75 7.64 -0.50 -29.71
CA GLU A 75 7.86 -0.17 -31.13
C GLU A 75 8.55 -1.31 -31.91
N SER A 76 9.56 -1.95 -31.31
CA SER A 76 10.24 -3.12 -31.88
C SER A 76 9.40 -4.41 -31.89
N GLY A 77 8.25 -4.40 -31.20
CA GLY A 77 7.34 -5.53 -31.09
C GLY A 77 7.78 -6.63 -30.11
N GLU A 78 8.78 -6.38 -29.29
CA GLU A 78 9.27 -7.32 -28.26
C GLU A 78 8.17 -7.73 -27.26
N LEU A 79 7.19 -6.84 -27.03
CA LEU A 79 6.13 -7.01 -26.03
C LEU A 79 4.78 -7.48 -26.59
N TYR A 80 4.67 -7.80 -27.89
CA TYR A 80 3.42 -8.26 -28.52
C TYR A 80 3.29 -9.79 -28.63
N LYS A 81 4.23 -10.56 -28.07
CA LYS A 81 4.10 -12.02 -27.96
C LYS A 81 3.47 -12.43 -26.63
#